data_AF-A0A523IVB6-F1
#
_entry.id   AF-A0A523IVB6-F1
#
_cell.length_a   1.000
_cell.length_b   1.000
_cell.length_c   1.000
_cell.angle_alpha   90.00
_cell.angle_beta   90.00
_cell.angle_gamma   90.00
#
_symmetry.space_group_name_H-M   'P 1'
#
loop_
_entity.id
_entity.type
_entity.pdbx_description
1 polymer ?
#
loop_
_entity_poly.entity_id
_entity_poly.type
_entity_poly.pdbx_seq_one_letter_code
_entity_poly.pdbx_strand_id
1 'polypeptide(L)'
;MHKSIILGFFIFSLSFVLHGCDGGGTGGNILLEGVVLNFSQFGEITVTVLQGNTRLGRTTVSPQGNFGIRFNSSTGVVSLRFESGSFNAERPNITVIDQSVTNLDITLQQNPTLIIINRWQVFQDPISISGDRVIELIESLAEFNLDANGGNCIFASGNSLITYRVKSISITNCREGVRAQTSASIVLEADESILISSNRDAILALDDALVEVGQTSNPVNNTITIQSTNQFGINAAGDSIVNINPQNQCSISGGRMAVNVSGNASVSTSNCTLSDG
;
A
#
# COMPACT_ATOMS: atom_id res chain seq x y z
N MET A 1 -6.80 28.85 -32.52
CA MET A 1 -5.66 28.63 -31.61
C MET A 1 -6.19 27.97 -30.35
N HIS A 2 -6.09 26.65 -30.27
CA HIS A 2 -6.38 25.87 -29.06
C HIS A 2 -5.14 25.02 -28.79
N LYS A 3 -4.46 25.32 -27.69
CA LYS A 3 -3.31 24.54 -27.22
C LYS A 3 -3.87 23.32 -26.49
N SER A 4 -3.76 22.15 -27.09
CA SER A 4 -3.94 20.89 -26.38
C SER A 4 -2.76 20.71 -25.43
N ILE A 5 -3.05 20.74 -24.13
CA ILE A 5 -2.10 20.32 -23.08
C ILE A 5 -2.14 18.79 -23.08
N ILE A 6 -1.14 18.17 -23.69
CA ILE A 6 -0.88 16.74 -23.55
C ILE A 6 -0.28 16.58 -22.15
N LEU A 7 -1.10 16.18 -21.18
CA LEU A 7 -0.65 15.75 -19.86
C LEU A 7 -0.06 14.34 -20.05
N GLY A 8 1.27 14.25 -20.07
CA GLY A 8 1.99 12.99 -20.23
C GLY A 8 1.78 12.11 -19.00
N PHE A 9 0.99 11.05 -19.15
CA PHE A 9 1.01 9.91 -18.24
C PHE A 9 2.34 9.17 -18.41
N PHE A 10 3.26 9.38 -17.47
CA PHE A 10 4.42 8.50 -17.32
C PHE A 10 3.94 7.20 -16.68
N ILE A 11 3.49 6.24 -17.51
CA ILE A 11 3.36 4.85 -17.10
C ILE A 11 4.78 4.32 -17.01
N PHE A 12 5.34 4.30 -15.79
CA PHE A 12 6.54 3.52 -15.51
C PHE A 12 6.10 2.05 -15.48
N SER A 13 6.10 1.40 -16.64
CA SER A 13 6.03 -0.06 -16.71
C SER A 13 7.30 -0.58 -16.05
N LEU A 14 7.20 -0.92 -14.77
CA LEU A 14 8.27 -1.48 -13.98
C LEU A 14 8.46 -2.93 -14.46
N SER A 15 9.17 -3.09 -15.57
CA SER A 15 9.73 -4.38 -15.97
C SER A 15 10.81 -4.73 -14.95
N PHE A 16 10.42 -5.30 -13.82
CA PHE A 16 11.37 -5.93 -12.91
C PHE A 16 12.01 -7.10 -13.65
N VAL A 17 13.26 -6.85 -13.98
CA VAL A 17 14.24 -7.85 -14.36
C VAL A 17 14.25 -8.89 -13.24
N LEU A 18 13.58 -10.02 -13.47
CA LEU A 18 13.74 -11.26 -12.70
C LEU A 18 15.16 -11.81 -12.93
N HIS A 19 16.18 -11.09 -12.48
CA HIS A 19 17.50 -11.68 -12.27
C HIS A 19 17.48 -12.28 -10.87
N GLY A 20 17.40 -13.61 -10.83
CA GLY A 20 17.22 -14.41 -9.64
C GLY A 20 18.14 -13.97 -8.50
N CYS A 21 17.53 -13.45 -7.44
CA CYS A 21 18.10 -13.59 -6.11
C CYS A 21 17.80 -15.02 -5.67
N ASP A 22 18.85 -15.82 -5.44
CA ASP A 22 18.74 -17.08 -4.70
C ASP A 22 18.23 -16.73 -3.29
N GLY A 23 16.93 -16.94 -3.09
CA GLY A 23 16.19 -16.47 -1.94
C GLY A 23 16.60 -17.18 -0.65
N GLY A 24 16.86 -16.39 0.39
CA GLY A 24 17.30 -16.82 1.72
C GLY A 24 16.24 -17.48 2.61
N GLY A 25 15.16 -18.01 2.03
CA GLY A 25 14.04 -18.62 2.74
C GLY A 25 13.26 -19.56 1.82
N THR A 26 12.98 -20.77 2.29
CA THR A 26 12.47 -21.88 1.46
C THR A 26 10.94 -21.87 1.27
N GLY A 27 10.27 -20.75 1.51
CA GLY A 27 8.83 -20.61 1.33
C GLY A 27 8.24 -19.46 2.16
N GLY A 28 7.11 -18.93 1.71
CA GLY A 28 6.40 -17.87 2.43
C GLY A 28 5.58 -16.98 1.51
N ASN A 29 4.54 -16.37 2.06
CA ASN A 29 3.64 -15.47 1.34
C ASN A 29 4.12 -14.01 1.38
N ILE A 30 5.22 -13.73 2.09
CA ILE A 30 5.85 -12.40 2.14
C ILE A 30 7.20 -12.50 1.44
N LEU A 31 7.45 -11.59 0.50
CA LEU A 31 8.76 -11.40 -0.11
C LEU A 31 9.29 -10.02 0.29
N LEU A 32 10.40 -9.99 1.01
CA LEU A 32 11.09 -8.75 1.35
C LEU A 32 12.34 -8.65 0.48
N GLU A 33 12.38 -7.64 -0.36
CA GLU A 33 13.51 -7.30 -1.21
C GLU A 33 14.08 -5.95 -0.78
N GLY A 34 15.33 -5.71 -1.13
CA GLY A 34 15.90 -4.39 -0.94
C GLY A 34 17.27 -4.22 -1.56
N VAL A 35 17.72 -2.98 -1.53
CA VAL A 35 19.03 -2.56 -2.02
C VAL A 35 19.76 -1.82 -0.91
N VAL A 36 20.95 -2.29 -0.57
CA VAL A 36 21.88 -1.56 0.31
C VAL A 36 22.70 -0.60 -0.55
N LEU A 37 22.41 0.69 -0.49
CA LEU A 37 22.96 1.71 -1.39
C LEU A 37 24.47 1.91 -1.25
N ASN A 38 25.01 1.71 -0.05
CA ASN A 38 26.44 1.87 0.26
C ASN A 38 27.12 0.55 0.65
N PHE A 39 26.67 -0.57 0.08
CA PHE A 39 27.15 -1.92 0.39
C PHE A 39 28.67 -2.10 0.25
N SER A 40 29.28 -1.42 -0.72
CA SER A 40 30.72 -1.52 -1.02
C SER A 40 31.63 -1.11 0.15
N GLN A 41 31.11 -0.37 1.13
CA GLN A 41 31.86 0.08 2.31
C GLN A 41 31.98 -1.00 3.40
N PHE A 42 31.15 -2.05 3.35
CA PHE A 42 31.00 -3.01 4.46
C PHE A 42 31.39 -4.44 4.12
N GLY A 43 31.82 -4.71 2.88
CA GLY A 43 32.18 -6.05 2.42
C GLY A 43 30.96 -6.96 2.24
N GLU A 44 31.11 -8.25 2.56
CA GLU A 44 29.99 -9.19 2.53
C GLU A 44 29.00 -8.88 3.66
N ILE A 45 27.75 -8.56 3.29
CA ILE A 45 26.68 -8.25 4.23
C ILE A 45 25.67 -9.39 4.22
N THR A 46 25.40 -9.95 5.39
CA THR A 46 24.27 -10.83 5.64
C THR A 46 23.07 -10.00 6.08
N VAL A 47 21.90 -10.30 5.54
CA VAL A 47 20.60 -9.79 6.02
C VAL A 47 19.80 -10.93 6.62
N THR A 48 19.29 -10.74 7.83
CA THR A 48 18.45 -11.72 8.55
C THR A 48 17.11 -11.08 8.93
N VAL A 49 16.01 -11.77 8.63
CA VAL A 49 14.67 -11.41 9.12
C VAL A 49 14.39 -12.16 10.41
N LEU A 50 14.00 -11.44 11.45
CA LEU A 50 13.71 -11.96 12.78
C LEU A 50 12.27 -11.62 13.18
N GLN A 51 11.59 -12.53 13.88
CA GLN A 51 10.35 -12.24 14.61
C GLN A 51 10.59 -12.58 16.08
N GLY A 52 10.79 -11.55 16.89
CA GLY A 52 11.42 -11.69 18.21
C GLY A 52 12.81 -12.31 18.06
N ASN A 53 13.06 -13.43 18.73
CA ASN A 53 14.33 -14.15 18.64
C ASN A 53 14.35 -15.24 17.54
N THR A 54 13.23 -15.45 16.84
CA THR A 54 13.10 -16.50 15.83
C THR A 54 13.55 -15.98 14.49
N ARG A 55 14.49 -16.68 13.84
CA ARG A 55 14.88 -16.40 12.46
C ARG A 55 13.81 -16.89 11.50
N LEU A 56 13.28 -15.98 10.70
CA LEU A 56 12.31 -16.28 9.64
C LEU A 56 13.01 -16.56 8.30
N GLY A 57 14.13 -15.87 8.03
CA GLY A 57 14.91 -16.06 6.80
C GLY A 57 16.25 -15.32 6.86
N ARG A 58 17.17 -15.66 5.97
CA ARG A 58 18.51 -15.05 5.89
C ARG A 58 19.07 -15.14 4.49
N THR A 59 19.61 -14.05 3.96
CA THR A 59 20.34 -14.04 2.69
C THR A 59 21.62 -13.20 2.79
N THR A 60 22.45 -13.26 1.76
CA THR A 60 23.63 -12.40 1.61
C THR A 60 23.35 -11.38 0.51
N VAL A 61 23.75 -10.13 0.75
CA VAL A 61 23.65 -9.03 -0.22
C VAL A 61 24.52 -9.35 -1.43
N SER A 62 23.96 -9.20 -2.63
CA SER A 62 24.66 -9.44 -3.88
C SER A 62 25.74 -8.40 -4.15
N PRO A 63 26.66 -8.64 -5.11
CA PRO A 63 27.63 -7.64 -5.54
C PRO A 63 27.04 -6.35 -6.15
N GLN A 64 25.72 -6.29 -6.37
CA GLN A 64 24.99 -5.10 -6.83
C GLN A 64 24.27 -4.39 -5.68
N GLY A 65 24.38 -4.89 -4.45
CA GLY A 65 23.69 -4.36 -3.27
C GLY A 65 22.30 -4.94 -3.03
N ASN A 66 21.84 -5.89 -3.84
CA ASN A 66 20.48 -6.43 -3.76
C ASN A 66 20.37 -7.58 -2.77
N PHE A 67 19.21 -7.73 -2.12
CA PHE A 67 18.88 -8.90 -1.32
C PHE A 67 17.39 -9.25 -1.43
N GLY A 68 17.05 -10.51 -1.20
CA GLY A 68 15.67 -11.00 -1.22
C GLY A 68 15.46 -12.16 -0.24
N ILE A 69 14.42 -12.08 0.57
CA ILE A 69 14.08 -13.07 1.60
C ILE A 69 12.58 -13.35 1.57
N ARG A 70 12.20 -14.62 1.39
CA ARG A 70 10.81 -15.09 1.52
C ARG A 70 10.56 -15.68 2.90
N PHE A 71 9.44 -15.33 3.51
CA PHE A 71 9.04 -15.84 4.82
C PHE A 71 7.54 -15.70 5.08
N ASN A 72 7.08 -16.24 6.21
CA ASN A 72 5.75 -15.98 6.78
C ASN A 72 5.93 -15.28 8.12
N SER A 73 5.04 -14.34 8.46
CA SER A 73 5.00 -13.71 9.77
C SER A 73 3.64 -13.96 10.42
N SER A 74 3.63 -14.40 11.68
CA SER A 74 2.37 -14.57 12.42
C SER A 74 1.88 -13.31 13.11
N THR A 75 2.69 -12.25 13.10
CA THR A 75 2.40 -10.99 13.82
C THR A 75 2.36 -9.77 12.91
N GLY A 76 2.78 -9.90 11.64
CA GLY A 76 2.90 -8.77 10.72
C GLY A 76 4.02 -7.79 11.07
N VAL A 77 4.86 -8.08 12.06
CA VAL A 77 5.98 -7.22 12.46
C VAL A 77 7.25 -8.03 12.61
N VAL A 78 8.34 -7.57 12.00
CA VAL A 78 9.65 -8.23 11.99
C VAL A 78 10.78 -7.24 12.30
N SER A 79 11.97 -7.76 12.61
CA SER A 79 13.21 -6.99 12.63
C SER A 79 14.09 -7.39 11.45
N LEU A 80 14.85 -6.44 10.90
CA LEU A 80 15.91 -6.69 9.94
C LEU A 80 17.27 -6.49 10.59
N ARG A 81 18.10 -7.53 10.57
CA ARG A 81 19.47 -7.47 11.06
C ARG A 81 20.46 -7.53 9.91
N PHE A 82 21.39 -6.59 9.89
CA PHE A 82 22.45 -6.47 8.89
C PHE A 82 23.80 -6.73 9.58
N GLU A 83 24.53 -7.72 9.10
CA GLU A 83 25.78 -8.20 9.71
C GLU A 83 26.89 -8.26 8.64
N SER A 84 28.05 -7.67 8.94
CA SER A 84 29.29 -7.82 8.18
C SER A 84 30.49 -7.91 9.14
N GLY A 85 31.70 -8.07 8.62
CA GLY A 85 32.91 -8.11 9.45
C GLY A 85 33.15 -6.82 10.27
N SER A 86 32.58 -5.68 9.86
CA SER A 86 32.76 -4.38 10.51
C SER A 86 31.45 -3.71 10.94
N PHE A 87 30.30 -4.30 10.62
CA PHE A 87 28.98 -3.71 10.85
C PHE A 87 28.03 -4.72 11.47
N ASN A 88 27.30 -4.31 12.50
CA ASN A 88 26.22 -5.11 13.08
C ASN A 88 25.15 -4.18 13.62
N ALA A 89 23.98 -4.19 12.99
CA ALA A 89 22.84 -3.38 13.39
C ALA A 89 21.54 -4.16 13.19
N GLU A 90 20.54 -3.83 14.00
CA GLU A 90 19.17 -4.31 13.86
C GLU A 90 18.21 -3.14 13.74
N ARG A 91 17.30 -3.24 12.77
CA ARG A 91 16.17 -2.34 12.59
C ARG A 91 14.90 -3.07 13.04
N PRO A 92 14.36 -2.76 14.23
CA PRO A 92 13.12 -3.37 14.70
C PRO A 92 11.90 -2.72 14.05
N ASN A 93 10.74 -3.33 14.30
CA ASN A 93 9.41 -2.81 13.96
C ASN A 93 9.17 -2.57 12.47
N ILE A 94 9.64 -3.49 11.63
CA ILE A 94 9.32 -3.51 10.20
C ILE A 94 7.96 -4.17 10.01
N THR A 95 6.95 -3.38 9.67
CA THR A 95 5.59 -3.87 9.40
C THR A 95 5.51 -4.54 8.03
N VAL A 96 5.01 -5.77 7.96
CA VAL A 96 4.87 -6.54 6.73
C VAL A 96 3.46 -7.08 6.63
N ILE A 97 2.94 -7.15 5.41
CA ILE A 97 1.59 -7.66 5.13
C ILE A 97 1.73 -9.02 4.43
N ASP A 98 0.83 -9.95 4.75
CA ASP A 98 0.73 -11.22 4.03
C ASP A 98 0.41 -11.01 2.54
N GLN A 99 0.91 -11.91 1.69
CA GLN A 99 0.71 -11.87 0.24
C GLN A 99 1.19 -10.54 -0.37
N SER A 100 2.38 -10.11 0.05
CA SER A 100 2.97 -8.85 -0.40
C SER A 100 4.44 -9.00 -0.78
N VAL A 101 4.89 -8.07 -1.61
CA VAL A 101 6.30 -7.78 -1.87
C VAL A 101 6.63 -6.44 -1.25
N THR A 102 7.59 -6.41 -0.34
CA THR A 102 8.10 -5.17 0.28
C THR A 102 9.49 -4.87 -0.26
N ASN A 103 9.68 -3.69 -0.84
CA ASN A 103 10.96 -3.22 -1.38
C ASN A 103 11.53 -2.10 -0.52
N LEU A 104 12.78 -2.25 -0.09
CA LEU A 104 13.47 -1.30 0.78
C LEU A 104 14.75 -0.75 0.14
N ASP A 105 14.91 0.58 0.14
CA ASP A 105 16.20 1.21 -0.15
C ASP A 105 16.89 1.58 1.17
N ILE A 106 18.07 1.03 1.41
CA ILE A 106 18.72 1.06 2.72
C ILE A 106 20.10 1.72 2.63
N THR A 107 20.40 2.59 3.60
CA THR A 107 21.77 3.06 3.87
C THR A 107 22.21 2.57 5.24
N LEU A 108 23.39 1.94 5.28
CA LEU A 108 24.02 1.51 6.51
C LEU A 108 25.00 2.59 6.98
N GLN A 109 24.90 3.03 8.22
CA GLN A 109 25.78 4.06 8.77
C GLN A 109 26.55 3.49 9.95
N GLN A 110 27.87 3.64 10.00
CA GLN A 110 28.68 3.01 11.05
C GLN A 110 28.81 3.86 12.32
N ASN A 111 28.80 5.20 12.20
CA ASN A 111 29.01 6.12 13.32
C ASN A 111 27.99 7.27 13.29
N PRO A 112 26.90 7.19 14.07
CA PRO A 112 26.45 6.04 14.87
C PRO A 112 26.02 4.84 14.01
N THR A 113 26.08 3.64 14.58
CA THR A 113 25.70 2.38 13.93
C THR A 113 24.18 2.30 13.75
N LEU A 114 23.69 2.54 12.53
CA LEU A 114 22.27 2.65 12.20
C LEU A 114 21.95 2.04 10.84
N ILE A 115 20.69 1.62 10.69
CA ILE A 115 20.06 1.25 9.42
C ILE A 115 19.04 2.33 9.10
N ILE A 116 19.23 3.02 7.99
CA ILE A 116 18.35 4.08 7.50
C ILE A 116 17.57 3.52 6.32
N ILE A 117 16.24 3.54 6.41
CA ILE A 117 15.35 3.21 5.30
C ILE A 117 15.04 4.52 4.56
N ASN A 118 15.57 4.65 3.35
CA ASN A 118 15.35 5.82 2.50
C ASN A 118 14.05 5.72 1.70
N ARG A 119 13.65 4.48 1.37
CA ARG A 119 12.42 4.19 0.65
C ARG A 119 11.82 2.89 1.14
N TRP A 120 10.50 2.87 1.26
CA TRP A 120 9.74 1.70 1.61
C TRP A 120 8.55 1.59 0.68
N GLN A 121 8.52 0.56 -0.15
CA GLN A 121 7.38 0.31 -1.03
C GLN A 121 6.76 -1.04 -0.69
N VAL A 122 5.45 -1.10 -0.69
CA VAL A 122 4.69 -2.33 -0.50
C VAL A 122 3.83 -2.55 -1.74
N PHE A 123 3.99 -3.71 -2.38
CA PHE A 123 3.15 -4.19 -3.47
C PHE A 123 2.31 -5.34 -2.93
N GLN A 124 1.00 -5.11 -2.86
CA GLN A 124 0.06 -6.01 -2.25
C GLN A 124 -0.75 -6.73 -3.33
N ASP A 125 -0.91 -8.05 -3.18
CA ASP A 125 -1.89 -8.80 -3.98
C ASP A 125 -3.32 -8.37 -3.60
N PRO A 126 -4.32 -8.56 -4.50
CA PRO A 126 -5.72 -8.27 -4.19
C PRO A 126 -6.18 -8.80 -2.83
N ILE A 127 -6.78 -7.93 -2.04
CA ILE A 127 -7.20 -8.23 -0.68
C ILE A 127 -8.66 -8.67 -0.70
N SER A 128 -8.93 -9.84 -0.13
CA SER A 128 -10.29 -10.35 0.05
C SER A 128 -10.43 -10.98 1.42
N ILE A 129 -11.09 -10.27 2.33
CA ILE A 129 -11.30 -10.73 3.70
C ILE A 129 -12.79 -10.73 4.08
N SER A 130 -13.13 -11.64 4.99
CA SER A 130 -14.48 -11.78 5.54
C SER A 130 -14.42 -12.25 7.00
N GLY A 131 -15.51 -12.01 7.73
CA GLY A 131 -15.62 -12.35 9.15
C GLY A 131 -14.80 -11.40 10.02
N ASP A 132 -14.25 -11.90 11.13
CA ASP A 132 -13.56 -11.07 12.13
C ASP A 132 -12.05 -11.02 11.85
N ARG A 133 -11.65 -10.39 10.74
CA ARG A 133 -10.24 -10.25 10.32
C ARG A 133 -9.79 -8.81 10.37
N VAL A 134 -8.56 -8.59 10.83
CA VAL A 134 -7.92 -7.27 10.89
C VAL A 134 -6.64 -7.28 10.07
N ILE A 135 -6.49 -6.28 9.19
CA ILE A 135 -5.25 -5.99 8.47
C ILE A 135 -4.89 -4.53 8.77
N GLU A 136 -3.65 -4.31 9.21
CA GLU A 136 -3.16 -2.97 9.54
C GLU A 136 -1.76 -2.75 8.97
N LEU A 137 -1.56 -1.60 8.32
CA LEU A 137 -0.24 -1.07 7.96
C LEU A 137 -0.19 0.39 8.36
N ILE A 138 0.54 0.66 9.43
CA ILE A 138 0.83 2.03 9.89
C ILE A 138 2.34 2.24 9.74
N GLU A 139 2.73 2.98 8.71
CA GLU A 139 4.13 3.30 8.43
C GLU A 139 4.20 4.54 7.54
N SER A 140 4.60 5.68 8.12
CA SER A 140 4.67 6.99 7.46
C SER A 140 5.65 7.05 6.28
N LEU A 141 6.58 6.09 6.16
CA LEU A 141 7.50 6.01 5.02
C LEU A 141 6.99 5.10 3.90
N ALA A 142 5.97 4.28 4.15
CA ALA A 142 5.53 3.26 3.22
C ALA A 142 4.73 3.85 2.05
N GLU A 143 5.06 3.44 0.85
CA GLU A 143 4.29 3.68 -0.38
C GLU A 143 3.52 2.39 -0.68
N PHE A 144 2.21 2.38 -0.43
CA PHE A 144 1.35 1.21 -0.64
C PHE A 144 0.82 1.18 -2.07
N ASN A 145 0.98 0.04 -2.74
CA ASN A 145 0.60 -0.17 -4.13
C ASN A 145 -0.19 -1.47 -4.25
N LEU A 146 -1.32 -1.44 -4.92
CA LEU A 146 -2.12 -2.61 -5.25
C LEU A 146 -2.60 -2.49 -6.70
N ASP A 147 -2.25 -3.48 -7.51
CA ASP A 147 -2.70 -3.64 -8.89
C ASP A 147 -3.34 -5.02 -9.05
N ALA A 148 -4.64 -5.04 -9.39
CA ALA A 148 -5.39 -6.28 -9.53
C ALA A 148 -5.45 -6.84 -10.96
N ASN A 149 -4.73 -6.26 -11.93
CA ASN A 149 -4.72 -6.70 -13.32
C ASN A 149 -6.12 -6.87 -13.94
N GLY A 150 -7.02 -5.93 -13.67
CA GLY A 150 -8.43 -5.95 -14.07
C GLY A 150 -9.36 -6.73 -13.13
N GLY A 151 -8.85 -7.29 -12.04
CA GLY A 151 -9.61 -7.93 -10.96
C GLY A 151 -10.14 -6.94 -9.90
N ASN A 152 -10.83 -7.44 -8.88
CA ASN A 152 -11.21 -6.59 -7.73
C ASN A 152 -9.97 -6.33 -6.85
N CYS A 153 -9.83 -5.12 -6.34
CA CYS A 153 -8.63 -4.72 -5.59
C CYS A 153 -8.75 -4.98 -4.08
N ILE A 154 -9.66 -4.30 -3.39
CA ILE A 154 -9.92 -4.51 -1.96
C ILE A 154 -11.37 -4.92 -1.74
N PHE A 155 -11.58 -6.03 -1.05
CA PHE A 155 -12.87 -6.50 -0.59
C PHE A 155 -12.84 -6.85 0.90
N ALA A 156 -13.76 -6.28 1.66
CA ALA A 156 -13.99 -6.59 3.07
C ALA A 156 -15.48 -6.84 3.33
N SER A 157 -15.78 -7.83 4.17
CA SER A 157 -17.14 -8.14 4.64
C SER A 157 -17.18 -8.70 6.06
N GLY A 158 -18.34 -8.69 6.72
CA GLY A 158 -18.43 -9.01 8.16
C GLY A 158 -17.75 -7.93 9.00
N ASN A 159 -17.43 -8.22 10.27
CA ASN A 159 -16.75 -7.25 11.16
C ASN A 159 -15.25 -7.10 10.85
N SER A 160 -14.86 -7.18 9.58
CA SER A 160 -13.47 -7.06 9.17
C SER A 160 -13.03 -5.61 9.16
N LEU A 161 -11.75 -5.39 9.46
CA LEU A 161 -11.12 -4.08 9.51
C LEU A 161 -9.86 -4.07 8.65
N ILE A 162 -9.78 -3.12 7.72
CA ILE A 162 -8.56 -2.81 6.98
C ILE A 162 -8.18 -1.37 7.31
N THR A 163 -6.99 -1.15 7.86
CA THR A 163 -6.48 0.18 8.20
C THR A 163 -5.11 0.40 7.59
N TYR A 164 -5.01 1.32 6.64
CA TYR A 164 -3.74 1.76 6.08
C TYR A 164 -3.51 3.24 6.38
N ARG A 165 -2.39 3.54 7.03
CA ARG A 165 -1.92 4.88 7.36
C ARG A 165 -0.47 5.00 6.93
N VAL A 166 -0.25 5.55 5.74
CA VAL A 166 1.03 5.43 5.05
C VAL A 166 1.44 6.73 4.35
N LYS A 167 2.60 6.77 3.69
CA LYS A 167 3.03 7.93 2.92
C LYS A 167 2.11 8.20 1.73
N SER A 168 1.83 7.15 0.95
CA SER A 168 0.96 7.21 -0.23
C SER A 168 0.27 5.88 -0.49
N ILE A 169 -0.89 5.93 -1.14
CA ILE A 169 -1.72 4.77 -1.51
C ILE A 169 -2.05 4.86 -2.99
N SER A 170 -1.74 3.79 -3.74
CA SER A 170 -2.09 3.64 -5.15
C SER A 170 -2.83 2.31 -5.37
N ILE A 171 -4.13 2.39 -5.64
CA ILE A 171 -5.00 1.25 -5.94
C ILE A 171 -5.46 1.40 -7.39
N THR A 172 -4.90 0.60 -8.29
CA THR A 172 -5.04 0.81 -9.74
C THR A 172 -5.40 -0.46 -10.49
N ASN A 173 -5.82 -0.29 -11.75
CA ASN A 173 -6.14 -1.40 -12.64
C ASN A 173 -7.18 -2.36 -12.05
N CYS A 174 -8.15 -1.81 -11.34
CA CYS A 174 -9.19 -2.57 -10.66
C CYS A 174 -10.44 -2.68 -11.53
N ARG A 175 -11.18 -3.78 -11.44
CA ARG A 175 -12.60 -3.82 -11.80
C ARG A 175 -13.41 -3.00 -10.79
N GLU A 176 -13.29 -3.31 -9.51
CA GLU A 176 -13.82 -2.54 -8.37
C GLU A 176 -12.64 -2.17 -7.47
N GLY A 177 -12.52 -0.90 -7.10
CA GLY A 177 -11.38 -0.39 -6.33
C GLY A 177 -11.43 -0.86 -4.88
N VAL A 178 -12.31 -0.24 -4.10
CA VAL A 178 -12.55 -0.56 -2.69
C VAL A 178 -13.99 -0.99 -2.51
N ARG A 179 -14.21 -2.18 -1.96
CA ARG A 179 -15.55 -2.69 -1.67
C ARG A 179 -15.67 -3.11 -0.21
N ALA A 180 -16.63 -2.51 0.50
CA ALA A 180 -16.99 -2.89 1.87
C ALA A 180 -18.49 -3.21 1.95
N GLN A 181 -18.85 -4.25 2.69
CA GLN A 181 -20.24 -4.65 2.92
C GLN A 181 -20.41 -5.33 4.27
N THR A 182 -21.64 -5.46 4.76
CA THR A 182 -21.97 -6.24 5.97
C THR A 182 -21.07 -5.89 7.16
N SER A 183 -21.15 -4.66 7.66
CA SER A 183 -20.41 -4.12 8.81
C SER A 183 -18.89 -3.98 8.67
N ALA A 184 -18.33 -4.23 7.48
CA ALA A 184 -16.89 -4.08 7.26
C ALA A 184 -16.44 -2.62 7.29
N SER A 185 -15.22 -2.39 7.79
CA SER A 185 -14.61 -1.07 7.89
C SER A 185 -13.29 -1.03 7.12
N ILE A 186 -13.14 -0.08 6.20
CA ILE A 186 -11.92 0.17 5.45
C ILE A 186 -11.50 1.63 5.67
N VAL A 187 -10.32 1.84 6.22
CA VAL A 187 -9.73 3.16 6.49
C VAL A 187 -8.42 3.29 5.70
N LEU A 188 -8.39 4.25 4.77
CA LEU A 188 -7.25 4.55 3.91
C LEU A 188 -6.82 6.00 4.16
N GLU A 189 -5.73 6.20 4.88
CA GLU A 189 -5.17 7.50 5.18
C GLU A 189 -3.74 7.61 4.63
N ALA A 190 -3.40 8.75 4.04
CA ALA A 190 -2.06 8.98 3.53
C ALA A 190 -1.52 10.37 3.81
N ASP A 191 -0.20 10.48 3.95
CA ASP A 191 0.46 11.78 4.15
C ASP A 191 0.44 12.61 2.86
N GLU A 192 0.72 12.00 1.70
CA GLU A 192 0.96 12.70 0.44
C GLU A 192 -0.13 12.48 -0.61
N SER A 193 -0.51 11.23 -0.90
CA SER A 193 -1.51 10.98 -1.96
C SER A 193 -2.27 9.68 -1.79
N ILE A 194 -3.52 9.70 -2.24
CA ILE A 194 -4.37 8.52 -2.41
C ILE A 194 -4.94 8.54 -3.83
N LEU A 195 -4.62 7.50 -4.60
CA LEU A 195 -5.19 7.22 -5.91
C LEU A 195 -6.00 5.93 -5.86
N ILE A 196 -7.28 6.01 -6.21
CA ILE A 196 -8.16 4.85 -6.41
C ILE A 196 -8.71 4.92 -7.83
N SER A 197 -8.33 3.95 -8.66
CA SER A 197 -8.70 3.91 -10.07
C SER A 197 -9.29 2.55 -10.45
N SER A 198 -10.51 2.57 -10.97
CA SER A 198 -11.25 1.36 -11.34
C SER A 198 -11.99 1.48 -12.66
N ASN A 199 -12.40 0.33 -13.19
CA ASN A 199 -13.24 0.23 -14.37
C ASN A 199 -14.73 0.41 -14.05
N ARG A 200 -15.20 -0.24 -12.97
CA ARG A 200 -16.54 -0.06 -12.38
C ARG A 200 -16.42 0.84 -11.17
N ASP A 201 -17.15 0.60 -10.09
CA ASP A 201 -17.17 1.47 -8.92
C ASP A 201 -15.77 1.59 -8.29
N ALA A 202 -15.31 2.82 -8.07
CA ALA A 202 -14.01 3.05 -7.43
C ALA A 202 -14.12 2.81 -5.92
N ILE A 203 -15.21 3.26 -5.31
CA ILE A 203 -15.63 2.86 -3.96
C ILE A 203 -17.06 2.32 -4.03
N LEU A 204 -17.28 1.12 -3.47
CA LEU A 204 -18.58 0.48 -3.32
C LEU A 204 -18.81 0.15 -1.84
N ALA A 205 -19.73 0.86 -1.19
CA ALA A 205 -20.11 0.65 0.20
C ALA A 205 -21.58 0.18 0.28
N LEU A 206 -21.81 -0.96 0.92
CA LEU A 206 -23.12 -1.61 1.01
C LEU A 206 -23.47 -1.94 2.46
N ASP A 207 -24.75 -2.24 2.70
CA ASP A 207 -25.29 -2.55 4.03
C ASP A 207 -24.91 -1.45 5.04
N ASP A 208 -24.34 -1.79 6.19
CA ASP A 208 -23.88 -0.91 7.26
C ASP A 208 -22.34 -0.74 7.27
N ALA A 209 -21.69 -0.88 6.10
CA ALA A 209 -20.24 -0.77 5.98
C ALA A 209 -19.72 0.68 6.11
N LEU A 210 -18.45 0.82 6.52
CA LEU A 210 -17.73 2.09 6.63
C LEU A 210 -16.53 2.11 5.69
N VAL A 211 -16.42 3.17 4.89
CA VAL A 211 -15.22 3.47 4.10
C VAL A 211 -14.75 4.89 4.41
N GLU A 212 -13.53 5.02 4.92
CA GLU A 212 -12.89 6.31 5.18
C GLU A 212 -11.66 6.45 4.29
N VAL A 213 -11.57 7.57 3.58
CA VAL A 213 -10.42 7.91 2.74
C VAL A 213 -9.97 9.32 3.05
N GLY A 214 -8.73 9.52 3.49
CA GLY A 214 -8.35 10.82 4.00
C GLY A 214 -6.86 11.07 4.22
N GLN A 215 -6.59 12.17 4.89
CA GLN A 215 -5.27 12.53 5.40
C GLN A 215 -4.97 11.82 6.72
N THR A 216 -3.68 11.58 7.02
CA THR A 216 -3.25 11.15 8.37
C THR A 216 -3.25 12.32 9.35
N SER A 217 -2.76 12.09 10.58
CA SER A 217 -2.51 13.14 11.57
C SER A 217 -1.39 14.14 11.21
N ASN A 218 -0.47 13.80 10.28
CA ASN A 218 0.68 14.65 9.91
C ASN A 218 0.83 14.78 8.38
N PRO A 219 -0.18 15.31 7.67
CA PRO A 219 -0.20 15.23 6.22
C PRO A 219 0.79 16.19 5.55
N VAL A 220 1.41 15.69 4.49
CA VAL A 220 2.36 16.40 3.63
C VAL A 220 1.73 16.56 2.25
N ASN A 221 0.83 17.55 2.14
CA ASN A 221 0.12 17.85 0.89
C ASN A 221 -0.75 16.68 0.41
N ASN A 222 -1.57 16.10 1.29
CA ASN A 222 -2.45 14.99 0.94
C ASN A 222 -3.41 15.37 -0.22
N THR A 223 -3.27 14.64 -1.32
CA THR A 223 -4.12 14.75 -2.51
C THR A 223 -4.91 13.46 -2.72
N ILE A 224 -6.21 13.56 -3.03
CA ILE A 224 -7.08 12.39 -3.21
C ILE A 224 -7.65 12.40 -4.63
N THR A 225 -7.48 11.31 -5.36
CA THR A 225 -8.07 11.09 -6.68
C THR A 225 -8.81 9.77 -6.70
N ILE A 226 -10.12 9.83 -6.89
CA ILE A 226 -11.01 8.65 -6.98
C ILE A 226 -11.65 8.68 -8.36
N GLN A 227 -11.39 7.66 -9.17
CA GLN A 227 -11.88 7.64 -10.55
C GLN A 227 -12.42 6.28 -10.97
N SER A 228 -13.60 6.30 -11.58
CA SER A 228 -14.23 5.17 -12.26
C SER A 228 -14.42 5.47 -13.74
N THR A 229 -14.02 4.55 -14.63
CA THR A 229 -14.16 4.79 -16.07
C THR A 229 -15.58 4.54 -16.61
N ASN A 230 -16.32 3.55 -16.08
CA ASN A 230 -17.62 3.15 -16.65
C ASN A 230 -18.80 3.20 -15.67
N GLN A 231 -18.58 3.44 -14.38
CA GLN A 231 -19.63 3.44 -13.35
C GLN A 231 -19.48 4.66 -12.44
N PHE A 232 -19.58 4.47 -11.11
CA PHE A 232 -19.58 5.55 -10.15
C PHE A 232 -18.21 5.75 -9.52
N GLY A 233 -17.83 7.00 -9.24
CA GLY A 233 -16.69 7.25 -8.37
C GLY A 233 -16.93 6.64 -6.99
N ILE A 234 -18.08 6.96 -6.39
CA ILE A 234 -18.56 6.37 -5.14
C ILE A 234 -19.98 5.85 -5.35
N ASN A 235 -20.24 4.60 -4.99
CA ASN A 235 -21.55 3.98 -4.97
C ASN A 235 -21.85 3.50 -3.54
N ALA A 236 -22.82 4.13 -2.87
CA ALA A 236 -23.19 3.83 -1.49
C ALA A 236 -24.67 3.42 -1.38
N ALA A 237 -24.93 2.34 -0.66
CA ALA A 237 -26.29 1.82 -0.45
C ALA A 237 -26.48 1.27 0.97
N GLY A 238 -27.74 1.02 1.36
CA GLY A 238 -28.07 0.52 2.70
C GLY A 238 -28.00 1.63 3.75
N ASP A 239 -27.31 1.36 4.85
CA ASP A 239 -27.00 2.29 5.94
C ASP A 239 -25.48 2.65 5.95
N SER A 240 -24.80 2.45 4.83
CA SER A 240 -23.34 2.58 4.73
C SER A 240 -22.87 4.02 4.82
N ILE A 241 -21.62 4.21 5.23
CA ILE A 241 -21.00 5.51 5.41
C ILE A 241 -19.72 5.57 4.58
N VAL A 242 -19.59 6.61 3.76
CA VAL A 242 -18.36 6.92 3.04
C VAL A 242 -17.92 8.34 3.39
N ASN A 243 -16.73 8.47 3.97
CA ASN A 243 -16.14 9.74 4.36
C ASN A 243 -14.86 10.00 3.58
N ILE A 244 -14.83 11.10 2.82
CA ILE A 244 -13.64 11.57 2.10
C ILE A 244 -13.14 12.86 2.76
N ASN A 245 -11.93 12.83 3.32
CA ASN A 245 -11.35 13.92 4.10
C ASN A 245 -9.94 14.30 3.61
N PRO A 246 -9.83 15.03 2.48
CA PRO A 246 -8.55 15.47 1.94
C PRO A 246 -7.97 16.64 2.75
N GLN A 247 -6.65 16.83 2.69
CA GLN A 247 -6.01 18.08 3.11
C GLN A 247 -6.11 19.16 2.03
N ASN A 248 -5.79 18.79 0.79
CA ASN A 248 -5.57 19.69 -0.32
C ASN A 248 -6.50 19.36 -1.50
N GLN A 249 -5.94 19.03 -2.67
CA GLN A 249 -6.71 18.77 -3.87
C GLN A 249 -7.43 17.44 -3.74
N CYS A 250 -8.71 17.45 -4.06
CA CYS A 250 -9.49 16.23 -4.17
C CYS A 250 -10.36 16.24 -5.42
N SER A 251 -10.37 15.11 -6.13
CA SER A 251 -11.24 14.86 -7.27
C SER A 251 -11.92 13.50 -7.15
N ILE A 252 -13.20 13.47 -7.50
CA ILE A 252 -14.00 12.24 -7.60
C ILE A 252 -14.68 12.28 -8.96
N SER A 253 -14.46 11.24 -9.76
CA SER A 253 -15.07 11.12 -11.07
C SER A 253 -15.65 9.73 -11.31
N GLY A 254 -16.73 9.68 -12.08
CA GLY A 254 -17.32 8.43 -12.54
C GLY A 254 -17.87 8.57 -13.95
N GLY A 255 -17.68 7.53 -14.76
CA GLY A 255 -18.22 7.47 -16.13
C GLY A 255 -19.75 7.53 -16.21
N ARG A 256 -20.47 7.35 -15.10
CA ARG A 256 -21.90 7.62 -14.97
C ARG A 256 -22.16 8.83 -14.08
N MET A 257 -21.71 8.76 -12.83
CA MET A 257 -21.81 9.87 -11.86
C MET A 257 -20.62 9.78 -10.89
N ALA A 258 -20.14 10.91 -10.40
CA ALA A 258 -19.10 10.95 -9.37
C ALA A 258 -19.57 10.25 -8.07
N VAL A 259 -20.82 10.47 -7.66
CA VAL A 259 -21.40 9.91 -6.44
C VAL A 259 -22.83 9.42 -6.70
N ASN A 260 -23.10 8.17 -6.34
CA ASN A 260 -24.43 7.56 -6.35
C ASN A 260 -24.78 7.08 -4.93
N VAL A 261 -25.91 7.54 -4.38
CA VAL A 261 -26.36 7.21 -3.03
C VAL A 261 -27.77 6.66 -3.07
N SER A 262 -28.02 5.59 -2.34
CA SER A 262 -29.35 4.96 -2.21
C SER A 262 -29.61 4.44 -0.79
N GLY A 263 -30.88 4.27 -0.41
CA GLY A 263 -31.25 3.89 0.95
C GLY A 263 -31.00 5.03 1.95
N ASN A 264 -30.47 4.70 3.14
CA ASN A 264 -30.08 5.66 4.17
C ASN A 264 -28.57 5.92 4.19
N ALA A 265 -27.84 5.48 3.16
CA ALA A 265 -26.40 5.65 3.09
C ALA A 265 -26.01 7.14 3.11
N SER A 266 -24.84 7.43 3.67
CA SER A 266 -24.30 8.78 3.79
C SER A 266 -22.93 8.88 3.12
N VAL A 267 -22.77 9.85 2.22
CA VAL A 267 -21.49 10.15 1.58
C VAL A 267 -21.09 11.59 1.89
N SER A 268 -19.96 11.78 2.55
CA SER A 268 -19.35 13.09 2.77
C SER A 268 -18.12 13.23 1.89
N THR A 269 -18.17 14.10 0.88
CA THR A 269 -17.07 14.34 -0.06
C THR A 269 -16.21 15.56 0.30
N SER A 270 -16.46 16.21 1.45
CA SER A 270 -15.75 17.44 1.84
C SER A 270 -15.70 18.48 0.69
N ASN A 271 -14.52 18.98 0.35
CA ASN A 271 -14.25 19.97 -0.71
C ASN A 271 -13.84 19.34 -2.06
N CYS A 272 -14.10 18.04 -2.29
CA CYS A 272 -13.74 17.38 -3.54
C CYS A 272 -14.47 17.95 -4.76
N THR A 273 -13.75 18.09 -5.87
CA THR A 273 -14.35 18.39 -7.17
C THR A 273 -15.01 17.12 -7.72
N LEU A 274 -16.30 17.19 -8.02
CA LEU A 274 -17.09 16.08 -8.57
C LEU A 274 -17.23 16.23 -10.08
N SER A 275 -16.97 15.16 -10.83
CA SER A 275 -17.15 15.13 -12.28
C SER A 275 -17.92 13.90 -12.73
N ASP A 276 -19.02 14.14 -13.43
CA ASP A 276 -19.83 13.11 -14.08
C ASP A 276 -19.35 12.87 -15.53
N GLY A 277 -19.77 11.75 -16.12
CA GLY A 277 -19.41 11.30 -17.47
C GLY A 277 -20.54 11.38 -18.48
#